data_AF-A0A0L8HXM5-F1
#
_entry.id   AF-A0A0L8HXM5-F1
#
_cell.length_a   1.000
_cell.length_b   1.000
_cell.length_c   1.000
_cell.angle_alpha   90.00
_cell.angle_beta   90.00
_cell.angle_gamma   90.00
#
_symmetry.space_group_name_H-M   'P 1'
#
loop_
_entity.id
_entity.type
_entity.pdbx_description
1 polymer ?
#
loop_
_entity_poly.entity_id
_entity_poly.type
_entity_poly.pdbx_seq_one_letter_code
_entity_poly.pdbx_strand_id
1 'polypeptide(L)' 'FLRCYSGIDDQQRILEFASESALQDTSSYLQRPCDGTFKFVSEQWFQLFGIHLQVKGSSFPQVFALLPNKPKQTYELVF' A
#
# COMPACT_ATOMS: atom_id res chain seq x y z
N PHE A 1 -1.44 10.78 -6.56
CA PHE A 1 -0.04 10.58 -6.14
C PHE A 1 0.00 10.25 -4.65
N LEU A 2 -0.21 11.18 -3.71
CA LEU A 2 -0.51 10.85 -2.30
C LEU A 2 -2.04 10.83 -2.10
N ARG A 3 -2.59 9.81 -1.44
CA ARG A 3 -4.04 9.65 -1.24
C ARG A 3 -4.46 9.61 0.22
N CYS A 4 -3.74 8.89 1.06
CA CYS A 4 -4.00 8.84 2.50
C CYS A 4 -2.79 9.38 3.27
N TYR A 5 -3.04 10.32 4.17
CA TYR A 5 -2.08 10.82 5.16
C TYR A 5 -2.83 11.36 6.37
N SER A 6 -2.62 10.75 7.53
CA SER A 6 -3.26 11.14 8.79
C SER A 6 -2.51 12.23 9.57
N GLY A 7 -1.31 12.64 9.14
CA GLY A 7 -0.50 13.67 9.80
C GLY A 7 0.79 13.13 10.42
N ILE A 8 1.71 14.03 10.78
CA ILE A 8 3.03 13.66 11.34
C ILE A 8 2.94 13.19 12.79
N ASP A 9 1.92 13.65 13.52
CA ASP A 9 1.69 13.34 14.93
C ASP A 9 0.95 12.01 15.14
N ASP A 10 0.41 11.41 14.09
CA ASP A 10 -0.19 10.09 14.16
C ASP A 10 0.89 9.00 14.17
N GLN A 11 1.03 8.32 15.31
CA GLN A 11 1.95 7.20 15.48
C GLN A 11 1.53 5.95 14.73
N GLN A 12 0.28 5.89 14.26
CA GLN A 12 -0.28 4.85 13.41
C GLN A 12 -0.43 5.31 11.97
N ARG A 13 0.22 6.41 11.57
CA ARG A 13 0.11 6.97 10.22
C ARG A 13 0.44 5.93 9.16
N ILE A 14 -0.39 5.86 8.13
CA ILE A 14 -0.17 5.10 6.90
C ILE A 14 -0.10 6.11 5.76
N LEU A 15 0.89 5.98 4.89
CA LEU A 15 0.94 6.75 3.64
C LEU A 15 0.58 5.87 2.47
N GLU A 16 -0.49 6.21 1.78
CA GLU A 16 -0.90 5.51 0.57
C GLU A 16 -0.65 6.35 -0.68
N PHE A 17 0.03 5.75 -1.64
CA PHE A 17 0.30 6.33 -2.94
C PHE A 17 -0.39 5.54 -4.03
N ALA A 18 -1.24 6.24 -4.79
CA ALA A 18 -1.93 5.69 -5.95
C ALA A 18 -2.29 6.80 -6.94
N SER A 19 -2.44 6.42 -8.21
CA SER A 19 -3.20 7.22 -9.18
C SER A 19 -4.69 6.93 -9.05
N GLU A 20 -5.54 7.81 -9.60
CA GLU A 20 -6.99 7.53 -9.63
C GLU A 20 -7.32 6.33 -10.51
N SER A 21 -6.62 6.17 -11.63
CA SER A 21 -6.75 4.98 -12.47
C SER A 21 -6.38 3.70 -11.73
N ALA A 22 -5.31 3.71 -10.93
CA ALA A 22 -4.88 2.56 -10.15
C ALA A 22 -5.95 2.10 -9.14
N LEU A 23 -6.68 3.06 -8.53
CA LEU A 23 -7.79 2.77 -7.62
C LEU A 23 -9.01 2.21 -8.37
N GLN A 24 -9.33 2.78 -9.52
CA GLN A 24 -10.41 2.28 -10.38
C GLN A 24 -10.12 0.85 -10.86
N ASP A 25 -8.89 0.61 -11.31
CA ASP A 25 -8.42 -0.69 -11.73
C ASP A 25 -8.49 -1.67 -10.57
N THR A 26 -7.85 -1.40 -9.43
CA THR A 26 -7.88 -2.30 -8.26
C THR A 26 -9.28 -2.57 -7.72
N SER A 27 -10.22 -1.64 -7.85
CA SER A 27 -11.63 -1.87 -7.50
C SER A 27 -12.37 -2.81 -8.48
N SER A 28 -11.91 -2.89 -9.74
CA SER A 28 -12.53 -3.67 -10.81
C SER A 28 -12.02 -5.12 -10.89
N TYR A 29 -10.89 -5.45 -10.27
CA TYR A 29 -10.29 -6.79 -10.32
C TYR A 29 -10.50 -7.56 -9.00
N LEU A 30 -10.94 -8.83 -9.14
CA LEU A 30 -11.26 -9.71 -8.01
C LEU A 30 -10.03 -10.14 -7.21
N GLN A 31 -8.87 -10.26 -7.87
CA GLN A 31 -7.62 -10.70 -7.27
C GLN A 31 -6.63 -9.54 -7.21
N ARG A 32 -6.22 -9.19 -5.98
CA ARG A 32 -5.27 -8.14 -5.66
C ARG A 32 -4.06 -8.77 -4.96
N PRO A 33 -3.09 -9.35 -5.70
CA PRO A 33 -1.87 -9.82 -5.09
C PRO A 33 -1.17 -8.66 -4.37
N CYS A 34 -0.76 -8.91 -3.14
CA CYS A 34 -0.11 -7.93 -2.30
C CYS A 34 1.27 -8.47 -1.90
N ASP A 35 2.29 -7.64 -1.99
CA ASP A 35 3.65 -7.98 -1.58
C ASP A 35 4.20 -6.89 -0.66
N GLY A 36 4.93 -7.31 0.37
CA GLY A 36 5.48 -6.42 1.37
C GLY A 36 6.99 -6.56 1.43
N THR A 37 7.73 -5.46 1.30
CA THR A 37 9.20 -5.46 1.40
C THR A 37 9.69 -4.56 2.53
N PHE A 38 10.69 -5.07 3.26
CA PHE A 38 11.38 -4.37 4.35
C PHE A 38 12.70 -3.73 3.89
N LYS A 39 13.19 -4.05 2.68
CA LYS A 39 14.57 -3.73 2.25
C LYS A 39 14.76 -2.29 1.74
N PHE A 40 13.68 -1.59 1.40
CA PHE A 40 13.73 -0.28 0.72
C PHE A 40 12.84 0.76 1.41
N VAL A 41 12.92 0.83 2.74
CA VAL A 41 12.06 1.68 3.57
C VAL A 41 12.93 2.58 4.43
N SER A 42 12.58 3.87 4.55
CA SER A 42 13.30 4.78 5.45
C SER A 42 13.03 4.40 6.91
N GLU A 43 13.94 4.76 7.82
CA GLU A 43 13.80 4.44 9.26
C GLU A 43 12.51 4.94 9.91
N GLN A 44 11.81 5.88 9.25
CA GLN A 44 10.52 6.40 9.71
C GLN A 44 9.34 5.43 9.50
N TRP A 45 9.54 4.35 8.76
CA TRP A 45 8.51 3.41 8.36
C TRP A 45 8.99 1.98 8.61
N PHE A 46 8.08 1.11 8.98
CA PHE A 46 8.38 -0.29 9.25
C PHE A 46 8.42 -1.12 7.96
N GLN A 47 7.51 -0.85 7.02
CA GLN A 47 7.35 -1.67 5.83
C GLN A 47 6.73 -0.87 4.67
N LEU A 48 7.10 -1.22 3.44
CA LEU A 48 6.43 -0.79 2.22
C LEU A 48 5.62 -1.97 1.68
N PHE A 49 4.33 -1.76 1.49
CA PHE A 49 3.45 -2.67 0.76
C PHE A 49 3.19 -2.18 -0.64
N GLY A 50 3.22 -3.11 -1.60
CA GLY A 50 2.68 -2.93 -2.93
C GLY A 50 1.42 -3.77 -3.10
N ILE A 51 0.34 -3.14 -3.56
CA ILE A 51 -0.83 -3.86 -4.11
C ILE A 51 -0.65 -3.88 -5.61
N HIS A 52 -0.69 -5.08 -6.18
CA HIS A 52 -0.43 -5.32 -7.58
C HIS A 52 -1.70 -5.71 -8.32
N LEU A 53 -1.73 -5.32 -9.58
CA LEU A 53 -2.66 -5.85 -10.56
C LEU A 53 -1.95 -6.90 -11.41
N GLN A 54 -2.61 -8.04 -11.61
CA GLN A 54 -2.11 -9.08 -12.50
C GLN A 54 -2.81 -9.00 -13.86
N VAL A 55 -2.05 -8.71 -14.92
CA VAL A 55 -2.56 -8.63 -16.29
C VAL A 55 -1.74 -9.57 -17.17
N LYS A 56 -2.41 -10.55 -17.80
CA LYS A 56 -1.80 -11.50 -18.74
C LYS A 56 -0.52 -12.17 -18.19
N GLY A 57 -0.55 -12.56 -16.92
CA GLY A 57 0.59 -13.20 -16.24
C GLY A 57 1.70 -12.26 -15.78
N SER A 58 1.60 -10.95 -16.06
CA SER A 58 2.51 -9.93 -15.54
C SER A 58 1.93 -9.24 -14.31
N SER A 59 2.79 -8.77 -13.41
CA SER A 59 2.40 -8.09 -12.17
C SER A 59 2.80 -6.61 -12.23
N PHE A 60 1.84 -5.72 -12.04
CA PHE A 60 2.04 -4.27 -12.08
C PHE A 60 1.67 -3.66 -10.73
N PRO A 61 2.59 -3.00 -10.02
CA PRO A 61 2.23 -2.32 -8.78
C PRO A 61 1.31 -1.14 -9.08
N GLN A 62 0.22 -1.03 -8.33
CA GLN A 62 -0.83 -0.02 -8.50
C GLN A 62 -0.93 0.91 -7.29
N VAL A 63 -0.83 0.35 -6.09
CA VAL A 63 -0.90 1.09 -4.83
C VAL A 63 0.33 0.77 -4.00
N PHE A 64 0.90 1.79 -3.37
CA PHE A 64 1.99 1.64 -2.42
C PHE A 64 1.56 2.16 -1.06
N ALA A 65 1.74 1.38 0.01
CA ALA A 65 1.41 1.78 1.37
C ALA A 65 2.66 1.70 2.26
N LEU A 66 3.04 2.82 2.90
CA LEU A 66 4.07 2.81 3.93
C LEU A 66 3.39 2.63 5.30
N LEU A 67 3.78 1.57 6.00
CA LEU A 67 3.20 1.20 7.29
C LEU A 67 4.17 1.58 8.42
N PRO A 68 3.64 2.03 9.57
CA PRO A 68 4.46 2.45 10.70
C PRO A 68 4.88 1.26 11.57
N ASN A 69 4.21 0.11 11.46
CA ASN A 69 4.39 -1.08 12.31
C ASN A 69 3.72 -2.34 11.71
N LYS A 70 3.74 -3.46 12.45
CA LYS A 70 3.21 -4.80 12.06
C LYS A 70 2.05 -5.43 12.86
N PRO A 71 1.30 -4.75 13.75
CA PRO A 71 0.08 -5.31 14.30
C PRO A 71 -0.93 -5.66 13.21
N LYS A 72 -1.78 -6.68 13.46
CA LYS A 72 -2.84 -7.13 12.55
C LYS A 72 -3.75 -5.98 12.11
N GLN A 73 -4.08 -5.08 13.04
CA GLN A 73 -4.95 -3.94 12.83
C GLN A 73 -4.42 -2.99 11.74
N THR A 74 -3.10 -2.81 11.66
CA THR A 74 -2.48 -1.97 10.63
C THR A 74 -2.68 -2.56 9.24
N TYR A 75 -2.67 -3.89 9.10
CA TYR A 75 -2.96 -4.56 7.84
C TYR A 75 -4.45 -4.50 7.47
N GLU A 76 -5.34 -4.57 8.45
CA GLU A 76 -6.80 -4.43 8.25
C GLU A 76 -7.21 -3.03 7.77
N LEU A 77 -6.36 -2.02 7.96
CA LEU A 77 -6.59 -0.67 7.41
C LEU A 77 -6.20 -0.57 5.92
N VAL A 78 -5.31 -1.44 5.43
CA VAL A 78 -4.78 -1.41 4.06
C VAL A 78 -5.54 -2.36 3.12
N PHE A 79 -6.14 -3.43 3.65
CA PHE A 79 -6.79 -4.51 2.89
C PHE A 79 -8.26 -4.69 3.25
#